data_AF-T0GAJ6-F1
#
_entry.id   AF-T0GAJ6-F1
#
_cell.length_a   1.000
_cell.length_b   1.000
_cell.length_c   1.000
_cell.angle_alpha   90.00
_cell.angle_beta   90.00
_cell.angle_gamma   90.00
#
_symmetry.space_group_name_H-M   'P 1'
#
loop_
_entity.id
_entity.type
_entity.pdbx_description
1 polymer ?
#
loop_
_entity_poly.entity_id
_entity_poly.type
_entity_poly.pdbx_seq_one_letter_code
_entity_poly.pdbx_strand_id
1 'polypeptide(L)'
;MLPFGCEGLVDSDRTAPFGWQYDAAKTTLRVWINPTRWARSAWLSAETEADKAALEGFWIARPWSKATHCPASAPGGAAHVAVPSQSQGEVAIARFIEGDADKSARRLEIVKRMEPGDFDPARGFALRIIGRMQSVEAGGPVQCLQRTGWQQRPQCMIVGDFAELRVENPKTGDVLAVWSISGTTQRD
;
A
#
# COMPACT_ATOMS: atom_id res chain seq x y z
N MET A 1 -1.47 9.92 -3.84
CA MET A 1 -1.91 9.68 -2.44
C MET A 1 -3.00 8.64 -2.48
N LEU A 2 -2.98 7.68 -1.55
CA LEU A 2 -3.93 6.57 -1.51
C LEU A 2 -4.63 6.55 -0.14
N PRO A 3 -5.97 6.61 -0.07
CA PRO A 3 -6.69 6.44 1.19
C PRO A 3 -6.69 4.98 1.62
N PHE A 4 -6.61 4.73 2.92
CA PHE A 4 -6.73 3.41 3.52
C PHE A 4 -7.42 3.47 4.90
N GLY A 5 -7.84 2.32 5.41
CA GLY A 5 -8.61 2.25 6.67
C GLY A 5 -10.06 2.69 6.53
N CYS A 6 -10.58 2.77 5.30
CA CYS A 6 -11.94 3.23 5.00
C CYS A 6 -13.06 2.31 5.49
N GLU A 7 -12.71 1.07 5.83
CA GLU A 7 -13.64 0.08 6.40
C GLU A 7 -13.65 0.14 7.93
N GLY A 8 -12.87 1.06 8.52
CA GLY A 8 -12.80 1.27 9.95
C GLY A 8 -11.68 0.47 10.63
N LEU A 9 -11.91 0.18 11.91
CA LEU A 9 -10.96 -0.49 12.80
C LEU A 9 -10.73 -1.93 12.33
N VAL A 10 -9.47 -2.36 12.31
CA VAL A 10 -9.15 -3.78 12.07
C VAL A 10 -9.08 -4.50 13.41
N ASP A 11 -10.08 -5.31 13.70
CA ASP A 11 -10.07 -6.24 14.84
C ASP A 11 -9.26 -7.48 14.44
N SER A 12 -8.13 -7.74 15.12
CA SER A 12 -7.23 -8.91 15.00
C SER A 12 -6.10 -8.92 13.95
N ASP A 13 -5.12 -9.81 14.22
CA ASP A 13 -3.88 -10.29 13.57
C ASP A 13 -2.97 -9.36 12.74
N ARG A 14 -3.40 -8.14 12.42
CA ARG A 14 -2.63 -7.12 11.69
C ARG A 14 -1.97 -7.68 10.42
N THR A 15 -2.68 -8.59 9.74
CA THR A 15 -2.24 -9.24 8.49
C THR A 15 -2.67 -8.47 7.25
N ALA A 16 -3.68 -7.60 7.36
CA ALA A 16 -4.12 -6.74 6.28
C ALA A 16 -2.97 -5.86 5.74
N PRO A 17 -2.86 -5.63 4.42
CA PRO A 17 -1.81 -4.79 3.82
C PRO A 17 -1.73 -3.39 4.42
N PHE A 18 -2.88 -2.84 4.80
CA PHE A 18 -3.02 -1.56 5.47
C PHE A 18 -4.00 -1.71 6.62
N GLY A 19 -3.74 -1.03 7.74
CA GLY A 19 -4.71 -1.01 8.82
C GLY A 19 -4.33 -0.07 9.95
N TRP A 20 -5.29 0.12 10.84
CA TRP A 20 -5.13 0.95 12.02
C TRP A 20 -5.94 0.37 13.19
N GLN A 21 -5.47 0.67 14.40
CA GLN A 21 -6.10 0.31 15.66
C GLN A 21 -6.05 1.50 16.62
N TYR A 22 -7.08 1.68 17.43
CA TYR A 22 -7.09 2.66 18.50
C TYR A 22 -7.41 2.00 19.85
N ASP A 23 -6.51 2.17 20.81
CA ASP A 23 -6.69 1.73 22.20
C ASP A 23 -7.18 2.92 23.01
N ALA A 24 -8.47 2.96 23.31
CA ALA A 24 -9.09 4.05 24.06
C ALA A 24 -8.61 4.11 25.52
N ALA A 25 -8.25 2.98 26.13
CA ALA A 25 -7.75 2.95 27.50
C ALA A 25 -6.34 3.55 27.60
N LYS A 26 -5.54 3.43 26.54
CA LYS A 26 -4.18 3.98 26.46
C LYS A 26 -4.08 5.26 25.64
N THR A 27 -5.19 5.75 25.09
CA THR A 27 -5.24 6.94 24.23
C THR A 27 -4.22 6.85 23.08
N THR A 28 -4.14 5.67 22.45
CA THR A 28 -3.04 5.34 21.53
C THR A 28 -3.57 4.88 20.18
N LEU A 29 -3.16 5.59 19.13
CA LEU A 29 -3.35 5.20 17.74
C LEU A 29 -2.16 4.35 17.27
N ARG A 30 -2.46 3.23 16.62
CA ARG A 30 -1.50 2.41 15.89
C ARG A 30 -1.89 2.35 14.42
N VAL A 31 -0.92 2.51 13.55
CA VAL A 31 -1.10 2.40 12.09
C VAL A 31 0.00 1.52 11.53
N TRP A 32 -0.35 0.63 10.61
CA TRP A 32 0.62 -0.23 9.94
C TRP A 32 0.41 -0.33 8.43
N ILE A 33 1.52 -0.67 7.77
CA ILE A 33 1.60 -1.05 6.37
C ILE A 33 2.41 -2.35 6.33
N ASN A 34 1.85 -3.37 5.68
CA ASN A 34 2.49 -4.66 5.43
C ASN A 34 2.76 -4.77 3.93
N PRO A 35 3.98 -4.43 3.47
CA PRO A 35 4.33 -4.62 2.07
C PRO A 35 4.37 -6.11 1.70
N THR A 36 4.18 -6.39 0.42
CA THR A 36 4.37 -7.71 -0.20
C THR A 36 5.65 -7.69 -1.01
N ARG A 37 6.35 -8.82 -1.04
CA ARG A 37 7.43 -9.06 -1.99
C ARG A 37 6.96 -9.98 -3.11
N TRP A 38 7.42 -9.69 -4.32
CA TRP A 38 7.17 -10.51 -5.50
C TRP A 38 8.48 -10.85 -6.18
N ALA A 39 8.58 -12.07 -6.69
CA ALA A 39 9.67 -12.46 -7.57
C ALA A 39 9.62 -11.60 -8.84
N ARG A 40 10.77 -11.14 -9.30
CA ARG A 40 10.89 -10.38 -10.55
C ARG A 40 10.36 -11.17 -11.75
N SER A 41 10.74 -12.45 -11.83
CA SER A 41 10.31 -13.38 -12.88
C SER A 41 8.79 -13.60 -12.92
N ALA A 42 8.09 -13.34 -11.81
CA ALA A 42 6.63 -13.39 -11.81
C ALA A 42 6.01 -12.23 -12.62
N TRP A 43 6.73 -11.12 -12.82
CA TRP A 43 6.24 -9.90 -13.45
C TRP A 43 6.92 -9.56 -14.77
N LEU A 44 8.17 -9.96 -14.95
CA LEU A 44 9.02 -9.55 -16.07
C LEU A 44 9.63 -10.77 -16.76
N SER A 45 9.72 -10.67 -18.09
CA SER A 45 10.14 -11.75 -18.98
C SER A 45 11.66 -11.86 -19.16
N ALA A 46 12.42 -10.80 -18.90
CA ALA A 46 13.86 -10.78 -19.12
C ALA A 46 14.65 -11.26 -17.89
N GLU A 47 15.33 -12.41 -18.03
CA GLU A 47 16.45 -12.82 -17.18
C GLU A 47 17.64 -11.91 -17.50
N THR A 48 18.15 -11.24 -16.46
CA THR A 48 19.35 -10.40 -16.56
C THR A 48 20.15 -10.64 -15.30
N GLU A 49 21.48 -10.48 -15.29
CA GLU A 49 22.34 -10.63 -14.09
C GLU A 49 21.85 -9.87 -12.81
N ALA A 50 20.87 -8.95 -12.96
CA ALA A 50 20.04 -8.38 -11.89
C ALA A 50 18.98 -9.35 -11.28
N ASP A 51 19.04 -10.66 -11.54
CA ASP A 51 18.07 -11.70 -11.11
C ASP A 51 17.98 -11.89 -9.58
N LYS A 52 18.85 -11.23 -8.81
CA LYS A 52 18.76 -11.16 -7.33
C LYS A 52 17.83 -10.05 -6.82
N ALA A 53 17.24 -9.26 -7.72
CA ALA A 53 16.31 -8.21 -7.34
C ALA A 53 14.88 -8.74 -7.22
N ALA A 54 14.23 -8.49 -6.09
CA ALA A 54 12.79 -8.68 -5.91
C ALA A 54 12.05 -7.36 -6.09
N LEU A 55 10.73 -7.43 -6.21
CA LEU A 55 9.84 -6.27 -6.16
C LEU A 55 9.23 -6.21 -4.77
N GLU A 56 9.25 -5.05 -4.12
CA GLU A 56 8.59 -4.82 -2.82
C GLU A 56 7.61 -3.66 -2.94
N GLY A 57 6.40 -3.83 -2.41
CA GLY A 57 5.36 -2.84 -2.55
C GLY A 57 4.04 -3.29 -1.96
N PHE A 58 2.92 -2.80 -2.50
CA PHE A 58 1.60 -3.15 -1.99
C PHE A 58 0.53 -3.04 -3.07
N TRP A 59 -0.55 -3.78 -2.87
CA TRP A 59 -1.75 -3.66 -3.67
C TRP A 59 -2.52 -2.38 -3.35
N ILE A 60 -3.01 -1.69 -4.37
CA ILE A 60 -3.91 -0.55 -4.22
C ILE A 60 -5.31 -1.11 -4.01
N ALA A 61 -5.96 -0.78 -2.89
CA ALA A 61 -7.26 -1.35 -2.53
C ALA A 61 -8.40 -0.95 -3.50
N ARG A 62 -8.34 0.27 -4.07
CA ARG A 62 -9.37 0.81 -4.97
C ARG A 62 -8.73 1.51 -6.17
N PRO A 63 -8.11 0.76 -7.10
CA PRO A 63 -7.33 1.34 -8.18
C PRO A 63 -8.18 2.10 -9.21
N TRP A 64 -9.49 1.86 -9.26
CA TRP A 64 -10.44 2.61 -10.09
C TRP A 64 -10.84 3.97 -9.50
N SER A 65 -10.50 4.26 -8.24
CA SER A 65 -10.90 5.47 -7.55
C SER A 65 -9.89 6.61 -7.74
N LYS A 66 -10.39 7.82 -7.98
CA LYS A 66 -9.60 9.06 -7.93
C LYS A 66 -9.64 9.75 -6.55
N ALA A 67 -10.38 9.18 -5.59
CA ALA A 67 -10.54 9.79 -4.28
C ALA A 67 -9.22 9.74 -3.49
N THR A 68 -8.86 10.87 -2.88
CA THR A 68 -7.69 10.99 -2.01
C THR A 68 -8.02 10.77 -0.54
N HIS A 69 -9.30 10.62 -0.21
CA HIS A 69 -9.83 10.39 1.13
C HIS A 69 -10.83 9.24 1.09
N CYS A 70 -11.09 8.61 2.25
CA CYS A 70 -12.17 7.64 2.33
C CYS A 70 -13.51 8.30 1.98
N PRO A 71 -14.37 7.62 1.19
CA PRO A 71 -15.69 8.15 0.89
C PRO A 71 -16.47 8.29 2.20
N ALA A 72 -17.25 9.36 2.33
CA ALA A 72 -18.18 9.48 3.45
C ALA A 72 -19.13 8.26 3.42
N SER A 73 -19.27 7.57 4.55
CA SER A 73 -20.31 6.55 4.69
C SER A 73 -21.64 7.21 4.37
N ALA A 74 -22.38 6.66 3.41
CA ALA A 74 -23.69 7.21 3.05
C ALA A 74 -24.57 7.26 4.31
N PRO A 75 -25.24 8.38 4.62
CA PRO A 75 -26.14 8.45 5.76
C PRO A 75 -27.35 7.56 5.46
N GLY A 76 -27.39 6.36 6.06
CA GLY A 76 -28.54 5.45 5.99
C GLY A 76 -28.31 4.01 5.47
N GLY A 77 -27.07 3.52 5.37
CA GLY A 77 -26.81 2.14 4.92
C GLY A 77 -26.38 1.23 6.07
N ALA A 78 -27.00 0.05 6.18
CA ALA A 78 -26.61 -1.04 7.08
C ALA A 78 -25.09 -1.21 7.16
N ALA A 79 -24.59 -1.69 8.31
CA ALA A 79 -23.20 -2.09 8.49
C ALA A 79 -22.72 -2.76 7.20
N HIS A 80 -21.75 -2.12 6.52
CA HIS A 80 -21.13 -2.75 5.36
C HIS A 80 -20.55 -4.05 5.90
N VAL A 81 -21.22 -5.17 5.60
CA VAL A 81 -20.56 -6.47 5.62
C VAL A 81 -19.34 -6.21 4.76
N ALA A 82 -18.16 -6.26 5.37
CA ALA A 82 -16.91 -6.23 4.64
C ALA A 82 -17.04 -7.38 3.64
N VAL A 83 -17.47 -7.07 2.42
CA VAL A 83 -17.21 -7.95 1.30
C VAL A 83 -15.70 -8.02 1.35
N PRO A 84 -15.11 -9.19 1.66
CA PRO A 84 -13.67 -9.26 1.69
C PRO A 84 -13.25 -8.72 0.34
N SER A 85 -12.47 -7.64 0.35
CA SER A 85 -11.96 -7.02 -0.87
C SER A 85 -10.89 -7.93 -1.46
N GLN A 86 -11.30 -9.17 -1.76
CA GLN A 86 -10.70 -10.07 -2.72
C GLN A 86 -11.09 -9.61 -4.13
N SER A 87 -11.05 -8.30 -4.39
CA SER A 87 -10.48 -7.89 -5.67
C SER A 87 -9.05 -8.39 -5.63
N GLN A 88 -8.82 -9.59 -6.18
CA GLN A 88 -7.50 -10.10 -6.50
C GLN A 88 -6.70 -8.90 -7.04
N GLY A 89 -5.65 -8.50 -6.33
CA GLY A 89 -5.02 -7.19 -6.53
C GLY A 89 -4.86 -6.85 -8.01
N GLU A 90 -5.64 -5.86 -8.48
CA GLU A 90 -5.64 -5.48 -9.90
C GLU A 90 -4.47 -4.56 -10.21
N VAL A 91 -4.10 -3.70 -9.27
CA VAL A 91 -2.98 -2.76 -9.45
C VAL A 91 -2.12 -2.73 -8.19
N ALA A 92 -0.84 -3.03 -8.35
CA ALA A 92 0.19 -2.84 -7.33
C ALA A 92 1.03 -1.61 -7.64
N ILE A 93 1.66 -1.06 -6.61
CA ILE A 93 2.79 -0.14 -6.73
C ILE A 93 4.00 -0.76 -6.04
N ALA A 94 5.14 -0.77 -6.70
CA ALA A 94 6.33 -1.48 -6.22
C ALA A 94 7.63 -0.80 -6.63
N ARG A 95 8.68 -1.08 -5.88
CA ARG A 95 10.07 -0.74 -6.24
C ARG A 95 10.88 -2.02 -6.37
N PHE A 96 11.99 -1.94 -7.09
CA PHE A 96 13.02 -2.96 -7.00
C PHE A 96 13.73 -2.88 -5.65
N ILE A 97 14.08 -4.05 -5.11
CA ILE A 97 14.89 -4.20 -3.91
C ILE A 97 15.97 -5.24 -4.15
N GLU A 98 17.07 -5.12 -3.42
CA GLU A 98 18.01 -6.23 -3.27
C GLU A 98 17.45 -7.28 -2.32
N GLY A 99 17.55 -8.55 -2.70
CA GLY A 99 17.18 -9.68 -1.85
C GLY A 99 15.99 -10.48 -2.39
N ASP A 100 15.64 -11.51 -1.61
CA ASP A 100 14.72 -12.56 -2.03
C ASP A 100 13.24 -12.18 -1.82
N ALA A 101 12.41 -12.63 -2.76
CA ALA A 101 10.96 -12.54 -2.72
C ALA A 101 10.34 -13.45 -1.65
N ASP A 102 11.01 -14.54 -1.28
CA ASP A 102 10.51 -15.51 -0.28
C ASP A 102 10.58 -14.96 1.16
N LYS A 103 11.34 -13.88 1.37
CA LYS A 103 11.40 -13.22 2.68
C LYS A 103 10.19 -12.33 2.87
N SER A 104 9.72 -12.22 4.11
CA SER A 104 8.70 -11.23 4.46
C SER A 104 9.27 -9.81 4.35
N ALA A 105 8.47 -8.89 3.82
CA ALA A 105 8.81 -7.48 3.86
C ALA A 105 8.79 -6.95 5.30
N ARG A 106 9.58 -5.93 5.57
CA ARG A 106 9.54 -5.24 6.86
C ARG A 106 8.20 -4.52 7.01
N ARG A 107 7.43 -4.86 8.05
CA ARG A 107 6.25 -4.09 8.47
C ARG A 107 6.68 -2.66 8.83
N LEU A 108 5.96 -1.69 8.30
CA LEU A 108 6.09 -0.29 8.66
C LEU A 108 4.97 0.02 9.66
N GLU A 109 5.31 0.39 10.88
CA GLU A 109 4.33 0.62 11.95
C GLU A 109 4.69 1.87 12.74
N ILE A 110 3.65 2.61 13.14
CA ILE A 110 3.75 3.65 14.17
C ILE A 110 2.77 3.39 15.30
N VAL A 111 3.12 3.91 16.47
CA VAL A 111 2.28 3.97 17.66
C VAL A 111 2.41 5.38 18.20
N LYS A 112 1.30 6.12 18.23
CA LYS A 112 1.27 7.53 18.64
C LYS A 112 0.16 7.75 19.65
N ARG A 113 0.46 8.48 20.73
CA ARG A 113 -0.57 8.97 21.64
C ARG A 113 -1.40 10.04 20.91
N MET A 114 -2.71 9.87 20.86
CA MET A 114 -3.63 10.78 20.15
C MET A 114 -4.96 10.79 20.86
N GLU A 115 -5.53 11.98 21.09
CA GLU A 115 -6.85 12.08 21.68
C GLU A 115 -7.92 11.62 20.67
N PRO A 116 -9.09 11.08 21.12
CA PRO A 116 -10.15 10.66 20.21
C PRO A 116 -10.62 11.78 19.26
N GLY A 117 -10.47 13.03 19.69
CA GLY A 117 -10.79 14.22 18.92
C GLY A 117 -9.75 14.62 17.86
N ASP A 118 -8.57 14.02 17.84
CA ASP A 118 -7.47 14.44 16.95
C ASP A 118 -7.48 13.75 15.59
N PHE A 119 -8.27 12.68 15.43
CA PHE A 119 -8.47 11.98 14.16
C PHE A 119 -9.95 11.75 13.88
N ASP A 120 -10.27 11.22 12.70
CA ASP A 120 -11.62 10.85 12.30
C ASP A 120 -11.59 9.40 11.76
N PRO A 121 -12.07 8.42 12.55
CA PRO A 121 -12.15 7.02 12.13
C PRO A 121 -12.85 6.80 10.78
N ALA A 122 -13.85 7.63 10.45
CA ALA A 122 -14.62 7.49 9.21
C ALA A 122 -13.84 7.97 7.97
N ARG A 123 -12.85 8.86 8.16
CA ARG A 123 -11.99 9.35 7.07
C ARG A 123 -10.77 8.47 6.82
N GLY A 124 -10.50 7.50 7.71
CA GLY A 124 -9.31 6.66 7.66
C GLY A 124 -8.03 7.48 7.66
N PHE A 125 -7.03 6.99 6.94
CA PHE A 125 -5.72 7.63 6.79
C PHE A 125 -5.30 7.70 5.33
N ALA A 126 -4.34 8.56 5.03
CA ALA A 126 -3.81 8.71 3.68
C ALA A 126 -2.34 8.31 3.60
N LEU A 127 -2.00 7.47 2.63
CA LEU A 127 -0.63 7.16 2.28
C LEU A 127 -0.15 8.08 1.15
N ARG A 128 0.86 8.89 1.43
CA ARG A 128 1.61 9.61 0.40
C ARG A 128 2.85 8.80 0.02
N ILE A 129 3.03 8.63 -1.28
CA ILE A 129 4.18 7.93 -1.87
C ILE A 129 4.95 8.98 -2.66
N ILE A 130 6.23 9.15 -2.35
CA ILE A 130 7.09 10.17 -2.94
C ILE A 130 8.25 9.48 -3.64
N GLY A 131 8.46 9.83 -4.90
CA GLY A 131 9.51 9.26 -5.71
C GLY A 131 9.29 9.53 -7.19
N ARG A 132 9.92 8.73 -8.02
CA ARG A 132 9.86 8.80 -9.49
C ARG A 132 9.37 7.48 -10.05
N MET A 133 8.49 7.53 -11.03
CA MET A 133 8.14 6.33 -11.79
C MET A 133 9.34 5.90 -12.64
N GLN A 134 9.56 4.59 -12.75
CA GLN A 134 10.70 4.01 -13.44
C GLN A 134 10.20 3.09 -14.53
N SER A 135 10.76 3.21 -15.75
CA SER A 135 10.45 2.27 -16.81
C SER A 135 10.99 0.89 -16.48
N VAL A 136 10.16 -0.13 -16.63
CA VAL A 136 10.52 -1.51 -16.29
C VAL A 136 11.20 -2.21 -17.48
N GLU A 137 10.65 -1.97 -18.67
CA GLU A 137 11.19 -2.34 -19.98
C GLU A 137 10.89 -1.20 -20.99
N ALA A 138 10.97 -1.45 -22.30
CA ALA A 138 10.61 -0.49 -23.35
C ALA A 138 9.13 0.00 -23.29
N GLY A 139 8.29 -0.63 -22.47
CA GLY A 139 6.84 -0.36 -22.33
C GLY A 139 6.44 0.70 -21.29
N GLY A 140 7.38 1.33 -20.59
CA GLY A 140 7.06 2.36 -19.58
C GLY A 140 6.99 1.82 -18.14
N PRO A 141 6.41 2.59 -17.20
CA PRO A 141 6.45 2.28 -15.76
C PRO A 141 5.37 1.31 -15.29
N VAL A 142 4.51 0.83 -16.18
CA VAL A 142 3.41 -0.07 -15.85
C VAL A 142 3.57 -1.37 -16.60
N GLN A 143 3.61 -2.47 -15.85
CA GLN A 143 3.63 -3.83 -16.41
C GLN A 143 2.32 -4.52 -16.08
N CYS A 144 1.59 -4.97 -17.09
CA CYS A 144 0.33 -5.68 -16.92
C CYS A 144 0.42 -7.11 -17.45
N LEU A 145 -0.08 -8.06 -16.67
CA LEU A 145 -0.11 -9.48 -17.00
C LEU A 145 -1.53 -10.00 -16.90
N GLN A 146 -1.98 -10.68 -17.96
CA GLN A 146 -3.23 -11.41 -17.96
C GLN A 146 -3.00 -12.79 -17.33
N ARG A 147 -3.07 -12.87 -16.01
CA ARG A 147 -2.84 -14.13 -15.25
C ARG A 147 -4.01 -15.08 -15.26
N THR A 148 -5.21 -14.53 -15.45
CA THR A 148 -6.48 -15.27 -15.41
C THR A 148 -7.13 -15.24 -16.79
N GLY A 149 -8.33 -15.83 -16.92
CA GLY A 149 -9.03 -15.88 -18.20
C GLY A 149 -9.28 -14.49 -18.79
N TRP A 150 -9.38 -14.39 -20.12
CA TRP A 150 -9.42 -13.10 -20.83
C TRP A 150 -10.60 -12.19 -20.50
N GLN A 151 -11.62 -12.72 -19.85
CA GLN A 151 -12.79 -11.97 -19.35
C GLN A 151 -12.52 -11.28 -18.00
N GLN A 152 -11.39 -11.56 -17.36
CA GLN A 152 -10.97 -10.90 -16.13
C GLN A 152 -9.99 -9.76 -16.42
N ARG A 153 -9.95 -8.81 -15.49
CA ARG A 153 -9.03 -7.68 -15.57
C ARG A 153 -7.60 -8.17 -15.34
N PRO A 154 -6.61 -7.67 -16.11
CA PRO A 154 -5.23 -8.03 -15.89
C PRO A 154 -4.74 -7.50 -14.55
N GLN A 155 -3.72 -8.14 -14.00
CA GLN A 155 -2.98 -7.58 -12.88
C GLN A 155 -1.89 -6.66 -13.42
N CYS A 156 -1.84 -5.44 -12.91
CA CYS A 156 -0.87 -4.43 -13.28
C CYS A 156 0.03 -4.08 -12.10
N MET A 157 1.27 -3.71 -12.39
CA MET A 157 2.22 -3.20 -11.41
C MET A 157 2.81 -1.90 -11.92
N ILE A 158 2.67 -0.85 -11.12
CA ILE A 158 3.34 0.44 -11.31
C ILE A 158 4.68 0.37 -10.61
N VAL A 159 5.76 0.55 -11.36
CA VAL A 159 7.12 0.47 -10.82
C VAL A 159 7.74 1.85 -10.73
N GLY A 160 8.46 2.09 -9.64
CA GLY A 160 9.16 3.34 -9.42
C GLY A 160 10.33 3.22 -8.46
N ASP A 161 11.17 4.24 -8.51
CA ASP A 161 12.14 4.53 -7.47
C ASP A 161 11.46 5.45 -6.43
N PHE A 162 10.91 4.82 -5.39
CA PHE A 162 10.23 5.51 -4.31
C PHE A 162 11.20 5.78 -3.17
N ALA A 163 11.33 7.06 -2.82
CA ALA A 163 12.23 7.49 -1.77
C ALA A 163 11.56 7.46 -0.40
N GLU A 164 10.26 7.76 -0.34
CA GLU A 164 9.61 8.02 0.94
C GLU A 164 8.12 7.64 0.94
N LEU A 165 7.68 7.10 2.08
CA LEU A 165 6.27 6.89 2.42
C LEU A 165 5.88 7.77 3.61
N ARG A 166 4.73 8.44 3.51
CA ARG A 166 4.13 9.19 4.62
C ARG A 166 2.73 8.71 4.92
N VAL A 167 2.41 8.56 6.20
CA VAL A 167 1.01 8.45 6.65
C VAL A 167 0.57 9.83 7.11
N GLU A 168 -0.55 10.30 6.58
CA GLU A 168 -1.16 11.59 6.88
C GLU A 168 -2.52 11.39 7.53
N ASN A 169 -2.84 12.26 8.49
CA ASN A 169 -4.17 12.38 9.09
C ASN A 169 -5.05 13.28 8.21
N PRO A 170 -6.08 12.74 7.53
CA PRO A 170 -6.92 13.53 6.63
C PRO A 170 -7.78 14.58 7.34
N LYS A 171 -7.93 14.49 8.67
CA LYS A 171 -8.68 15.48 9.47
C LYS A 171 -7.88 16.76 9.67
N THR A 172 -6.61 16.63 10.02
CA THR A 172 -5.75 17.77 10.42
C THR A 172 -4.72 18.15 9.35
N GLY A 173 -4.41 17.23 8.43
CA GLY A 173 -3.29 17.35 7.49
C GLY A 173 -1.94 16.94 8.08
N ASP A 174 -1.89 16.54 9.35
CA ASP A 174 -0.64 16.20 10.02
C ASP A 174 0.01 14.94 9.45
N VAL A 175 1.33 14.96 9.38
CA VAL A 175 2.12 13.75 9.09
C VAL A 175 2.26 12.93 10.39
N LEU A 176 1.76 11.71 10.35
CA LEU A 176 1.83 10.76 11.47
C LEU A 176 3.08 9.89 11.44
N ALA A 177 3.58 9.59 10.23
CA ALA A 177 4.76 8.75 10.03
C ALA A 177 5.50 9.15 8.75
N VAL A 178 6.81 8.99 8.76
CA VAL A 178 7.67 9.07 7.57
C VAL A 178 8.63 7.89 7.59
N TRP A 179 8.73 7.17 6.48
CA TRP A 179 9.73 6.12 6.27
C TRP A 179 10.51 6.41 5.00
N SER A 180 11.84 6.42 5.10
CA SER A 180 12.72 6.34 3.95
C SER A 180 12.71 4.91 3.41
N ILE A 181 12.38 4.78 2.14
CA ILE A 181 12.30 3.50 1.42
C ILE A 181 13.11 3.54 0.13
N SER A 182 14.10 4.43 0.02
CA SER A 182 15.06 4.36 -1.08
C SER A 182 15.89 3.08 -0.96
N GLY A 183 16.12 2.41 -2.09
CA GLY A 183 17.17 1.40 -2.20
C GLY A 183 18.44 2.14 -2.57
N THR A 184 19.53 1.97 -1.84
CA THR A 184 20.82 2.53 -2.23
C THR A 184 21.26 1.82 -3.51
N THR A 185 20.88 2.32 -4.68
CA THR A 185 21.46 1.87 -5.95
C THR A 185 22.81 2.58 -6.07
N GLN A 186 23.83 2.05 -5.41
CA GLN A 186 25.20 2.49 -5.68
C GLN A 186 25.58 1.91 -7.05
N ARG A 187 25.54 2.76 -8.08
CA ARG A 187 26.22 2.51 -9.35
C ARG A 187 27.69 2.83 -9.13
N ASP A 188 28.54 1.82 -9.32
CA ASP A 188 29.92 2.02 -9.76
C ASP A 188 29.99 1.72 -11.27
#